data_AF-W6UYI4-F1
#
_entry.id   AF-W6UYI4-F1
#
_cell.length_a   1.000
_cell.length_b   1.000
_cell.length_c   1.000
_cell.angle_alpha   90.00
_cell.angle_beta   90.00
_cell.angle_gamma   90.00
#
_symmetry.space_group_name_H-M   'P 1'
#
loop_
_entity.id
_entity.type
_entity.pdbx_description
1 polymer ?
#
loop_
_entity_poly.entity_id
_entity_poly.type
_entity_poly.pdbx_seq_one_letter_code
_entity_poly.pdbx_strand_id
1 'polypeptide(L)'
;MRLLWTERLGKNLWKKLMIAFASIAIRKPTFEATYHEDIEILDILIHEPKVERGQFDGFEILMKTDDFDLPTGWRTVDRLPANERKYELDGVEPLRKYAVTVRGHVLPHNVSEMADYLVFETMDADLSVPENVKLKAVDPYTVQMTWDRPETSNGPITNYTIEWSLDHDWQENVNLSSVNFYEFTDLKPGQTVVVSICARSRPSASMKFDYVGTRSAFERVTIPLQMKGMRKPTFEAIYHEDLRQLDMQVHEPKDVKGQFKGFEILMKIGLPNSQNVWKSMANLTDNQWEHHIGGFLPQLNYTVTVQGRISPDIFSVKADPLVFEVIHADFSVPRNVTLTPISPFSVLMTWDSPARSNGLIAGYVIEWFVDRMRKASIHPSSNHSHTFTG
;
A
#
# COMPACT_ATOMS: atom_id res chain seq x y z
N MET A 1 -50.53 -57.27 33.88
CA MET A 1 -49.17 -57.73 34.20
C MET A 1 -48.59 -58.35 32.93
N ARG A 2 -47.69 -57.62 32.27
CA ARG A 2 -46.24 -57.92 32.15
C ARG A 2 -45.96 -58.98 31.09
N LEU A 3 -45.56 -58.53 29.90
CA LEU A 3 -44.46 -59.10 29.08
C LEU A 3 -44.33 -58.34 27.73
N LEU A 4 -44.10 -57.02 27.76
CA LEU A 4 -43.69 -56.25 26.56
C LEU A 4 -42.92 -54.99 26.99
N TRP A 5 -41.74 -55.13 27.61
CA TRP A 5 -40.92 -53.96 27.97
C TRP A 5 -39.40 -54.12 27.84
N THR A 6 -38.89 -55.18 27.19
CA THR A 6 -37.44 -55.44 27.14
C THR A 6 -36.76 -55.36 25.77
N GLU A 7 -37.46 -55.05 24.67
CA GLU A 7 -36.81 -54.95 23.35
C GLU A 7 -36.54 -53.53 22.84
N ARG A 8 -37.19 -52.51 23.41
CA ARG A 8 -37.01 -51.10 22.96
C ARG A 8 -35.83 -50.37 23.62
N LEU A 9 -35.37 -50.85 24.77
CA LEU A 9 -34.21 -50.28 25.48
C LEU A 9 -32.87 -50.70 24.87
N GLY A 10 -32.79 -51.91 24.30
CA GLY A 10 -31.59 -52.39 23.61
C GLY A 10 -31.24 -51.55 22.38
N LYS A 11 -32.19 -51.34 21.45
CA LYS A 11 -31.90 -50.62 20.19
C LYS A 11 -31.53 -49.14 20.38
N ASN A 12 -32.05 -48.48 21.42
CA ASN A 12 -31.70 -47.10 21.75
C ASN A 12 -30.41 -46.97 22.56
N LEU A 13 -30.05 -47.96 23.41
CA LEU A 13 -28.72 -48.00 24.01
C LEU A 13 -27.65 -48.32 22.97
N TRP A 14 -27.91 -49.21 22.01
CA TRP A 14 -26.97 -49.49 20.93
C TRP A 14 -26.84 -48.31 19.95
N LYS A 15 -27.91 -47.57 19.64
CA LYS A 15 -27.80 -46.29 18.91
C LYS A 15 -27.09 -45.21 19.73
N LYS A 16 -27.33 -45.10 21.04
CA LYS A 16 -26.60 -44.15 21.91
C LYS A 16 -25.14 -44.56 22.17
N LEU A 17 -24.81 -45.86 22.23
CA LEU A 17 -23.44 -46.36 22.32
C LEU A 17 -22.71 -46.22 20.98
N MET A 18 -23.38 -46.43 19.84
CA MET A 18 -22.80 -46.17 18.51
C MET A 18 -22.55 -44.68 18.27
N ILE A 19 -23.36 -43.79 18.87
CA ILE A 19 -23.11 -42.34 18.87
C ILE A 19 -22.03 -41.94 19.89
N ALA A 20 -21.77 -42.75 20.92
CA ALA A 20 -20.75 -42.48 21.94
C ALA A 20 -19.32 -42.93 21.56
N PHE A 21 -19.13 -43.63 20.43
CA PHE A 21 -17.82 -43.98 19.88
C PHE A 21 -17.39 -43.16 18.66
N ALA A 22 -18.18 -42.16 18.25
CA ALA A 22 -17.84 -41.21 17.20
C ALA A 22 -17.49 -39.82 17.77
N SER A 23 -16.82 -39.75 18.92
CA SER A 23 -16.20 -38.50 19.34
C SER A 23 -14.98 -38.27 18.46
N ILE A 24 -15.14 -37.43 17.44
CA ILE A 24 -14.09 -37.03 16.49
C ILE A 24 -12.82 -36.67 17.27
N ALA A 25 -11.73 -37.38 16.98
CA ALA A 25 -10.47 -37.30 17.71
C ALA A 25 -9.74 -35.94 17.53
N ILE A 26 -10.04 -35.24 16.44
CA ILE A 26 -9.36 -34.01 16.00
C ILE A 26 -10.33 -33.14 15.19
N ARG A 27 -10.39 -31.84 15.49
CA ARG A 27 -11.21 -30.91 14.70
C ARG A 27 -10.71 -30.81 13.26
N LYS A 28 -11.59 -30.46 12.32
CA LYS A 28 -11.20 -30.22 10.93
C LYS A 28 -10.00 -29.25 10.87
N PRO A 29 -8.91 -29.59 10.17
CA PRO A 29 -7.77 -28.69 10.01
C PRO A 29 -8.15 -27.43 9.26
N THR A 30 -7.26 -26.44 9.31
CA THR A 30 -7.34 -25.24 8.47
C THR A 30 -5.95 -25.00 7.89
N PHE A 31 -5.88 -24.49 6.68
CA PHE A 31 -4.63 -24.19 6.00
C PHE A 31 -4.78 -22.92 5.18
N GLU A 32 -3.64 -22.37 4.78
CA GLU A 32 -3.52 -21.35 3.74
C GLU A 32 -2.53 -21.83 2.69
N ALA A 33 -2.59 -21.25 1.50
CA ALA A 33 -1.70 -21.63 0.43
C ALA A 33 -1.27 -20.44 -0.42
N THR A 34 -0.14 -20.59 -1.12
CA THR A 34 0.34 -19.64 -2.11
C THR A 34 0.79 -20.43 -3.33
N TYR A 35 0.24 -20.10 -4.50
CA TYR A 35 0.69 -20.72 -5.75
C TYR A 35 1.69 -19.81 -6.45
N HIS A 36 2.80 -20.38 -6.90
CA HIS A 36 3.88 -19.70 -7.60
C HIS A 36 3.90 -20.14 -9.06
N GLU A 37 3.57 -19.23 -9.98
CA GLU A 37 3.49 -19.53 -11.42
C GLU A 37 4.88 -19.78 -12.05
N ASP A 38 5.95 -19.19 -11.50
CA ASP A 38 7.32 -19.30 -12.05
C ASP A 38 8.00 -20.64 -11.79
N ILE A 39 7.66 -21.28 -10.68
CA ILE A 39 8.23 -22.56 -10.24
C ILE A 39 7.20 -23.69 -10.19
N GLU A 40 5.95 -23.43 -10.56
CA GLU A 40 4.83 -24.39 -10.60
C GLU A 40 4.61 -25.13 -9.27
N ILE A 41 4.84 -24.42 -8.15
CA ILE A 41 4.73 -24.97 -6.80
C ILE A 41 3.58 -24.31 -6.04
N LEU A 42 2.78 -25.15 -5.37
CA LEU A 42 1.79 -24.71 -4.38
C LEU A 42 2.36 -24.91 -2.98
N ASP A 43 2.71 -23.80 -2.32
CA ASP A 43 3.07 -23.78 -0.91
C ASP A 43 1.82 -23.92 -0.05
N ILE A 44 1.80 -24.91 0.84
CA ILE A 44 0.70 -25.15 1.78
C ILE A 44 1.22 -24.95 3.20
N LEU A 45 0.57 -24.08 3.96
CA LEU A 45 0.80 -23.89 5.39
C LEU A 45 -0.41 -24.34 6.20
N ILE A 46 -0.25 -25.43 6.95
CA ILE A 46 -1.27 -26.01 7.81
C ILE A 46 -1.18 -25.36 9.19
N HIS A 47 -2.29 -24.82 9.69
CA HIS A 47 -2.34 -24.25 11.02
C HIS A 47 -2.32 -25.33 12.12
N GLU A 48 -2.02 -24.92 13.35
CA GLU A 48 -1.95 -25.85 14.49
C GLU A 48 -3.25 -26.67 14.66
N PRO A 49 -3.14 -28.02 14.73
CA PRO A 49 -4.29 -28.89 14.84
C PRO A 49 -4.88 -28.82 16.25
N LYS A 50 -6.21 -28.79 16.34
CA LYS A 50 -6.92 -28.89 17.62
C LYS A 50 -7.32 -30.34 17.87
N VAL A 51 -6.44 -31.06 18.56
CA VAL A 51 -6.63 -32.46 18.93
C VAL A 51 -7.47 -32.52 20.21
N GLU A 52 -8.63 -33.16 20.15
CA GLU A 52 -9.52 -33.28 21.32
C GLU A 52 -9.21 -34.56 22.11
N ARG A 53 -8.86 -35.65 21.43
CA ARG A 53 -8.54 -36.96 22.04
C ARG A 53 -7.59 -37.78 21.15
N GLY A 54 -6.67 -38.52 21.75
CA GLY A 54 -5.75 -39.44 21.06
C GLY A 54 -4.38 -38.83 20.76
N GLN A 55 -3.47 -39.67 20.26
CA GLN A 55 -2.11 -39.24 19.87
C GLN A 55 -2.12 -38.83 18.40
N PHE A 56 -1.91 -37.53 18.16
CA PHE A 56 -1.82 -36.98 16.80
C PHE A 56 -0.59 -37.52 16.08
N ASP A 57 -0.79 -38.04 14.88
CA ASP A 57 0.22 -38.78 14.11
C ASP A 57 0.75 -37.95 12.94
N GLY A 58 -0.04 -37.02 12.43
CA GLY A 58 0.35 -36.21 11.28
C GLY A 58 -0.80 -35.71 10.44
N PHE A 59 -0.46 -35.23 9.25
CA PHE A 59 -1.41 -34.78 8.25
C PHE A 59 -1.32 -35.63 6.99
N GLU A 60 -2.40 -35.65 6.23
CA GLU A 60 -2.42 -36.17 4.87
C GLU A 60 -2.96 -35.09 3.95
N ILE A 61 -2.22 -34.83 2.88
CA ILE A 61 -2.53 -33.84 1.86
C ILE A 61 -3.18 -34.58 0.70
N LEU A 62 -4.32 -34.05 0.24
CA LEU A 62 -5.10 -34.67 -0.82
C LEU A 62 -5.41 -33.68 -1.93
N MET A 63 -5.48 -34.20 -3.16
CA MET A 63 -5.71 -33.41 -4.36
C MET A 63 -6.70 -34.08 -5.32
N LYS A 64 -7.38 -33.26 -6.14
CA LYS A 64 -8.15 -33.63 -7.33
C LYS A 64 -7.81 -32.70 -8.50
N THR A 65 -8.01 -33.19 -9.73
CA THR A 65 -7.67 -32.47 -10.98
C THR A 65 -8.80 -32.60 -12.02
N ASP A 66 -9.01 -31.55 -12.82
CA ASP A 66 -9.79 -31.41 -14.08
C ASP A 66 -11.29 -31.77 -14.09
N ASP A 67 -11.82 -32.53 -13.13
CA ASP A 67 -13.26 -32.79 -13.03
C ASP A 67 -13.69 -33.08 -11.58
N PHE A 68 -14.31 -32.08 -10.95
CA PHE A 68 -14.78 -32.18 -9.56
C PHE A 68 -16.12 -32.91 -9.42
N ASP A 69 -16.83 -33.13 -10.54
CA ASP A 69 -18.15 -33.75 -10.60
C ASP A 69 -18.08 -35.27 -10.87
N LEU A 70 -16.93 -35.76 -11.38
CA LEU A 70 -16.67 -37.20 -11.46
C LEU A 70 -16.45 -37.81 -10.06
N PRO A 71 -16.85 -39.08 -9.85
CA PRO A 71 -16.67 -39.80 -8.59
C PRO A 71 -15.20 -40.19 -8.32
N THR A 72 -14.24 -39.60 -9.02
CA THR A 72 -12.81 -39.71 -8.70
C THR A 72 -12.60 -39.20 -7.28
N GLY A 73 -12.24 -40.13 -6.40
CA GLY A 73 -11.95 -39.84 -5.00
C GLY A 73 -10.74 -38.93 -4.86
N TRP A 74 -10.60 -38.31 -3.69
CA TRP A 74 -9.39 -37.58 -3.33
C TRP A 74 -8.16 -38.48 -3.42
N ARG A 75 -7.13 -38.05 -4.14
CA ARG A 75 -5.84 -38.74 -4.22
C ARG A 75 -4.94 -38.22 -3.10
N THR A 76 -4.34 -39.12 -2.31
CA THR A 76 -3.27 -38.76 -1.39
C THR A 76 -2.03 -38.34 -2.18
N VAL A 77 -1.54 -37.14 -1.89
CA VAL A 77 -0.30 -36.62 -2.45
C VAL A 77 0.86 -36.95 -1.52
N ASP A 78 0.72 -36.63 -0.24
CA ASP A 78 1.74 -36.91 0.76
C ASP A 78 1.16 -37.03 2.19
N ARG A 79 1.99 -37.55 3.10
CA ARG A 79 1.71 -37.67 4.53
C ARG A 79 2.82 -37.01 5.36
N LEU A 80 2.46 -35.94 6.03
CA LEU A 80 3.36 -35.18 6.89
C LEU A 80 3.34 -35.71 8.32
N PRO A 81 4.48 -35.75 9.01
CA PRO A 81 4.54 -36.11 10.42
C PRO A 81 3.88 -35.04 11.32
N ALA A 82 3.58 -35.43 12.56
CA ALA A 82 2.91 -34.59 13.55
C ALA A 82 3.59 -33.26 13.89
N ASN A 83 4.86 -33.04 13.55
CA ASN A 83 5.62 -31.81 13.79
C ASN A 83 5.77 -30.91 12.55
N GLU A 84 5.36 -31.37 11.37
CA GLU A 84 5.53 -30.63 10.12
C GLU A 84 4.22 -29.93 9.70
N ARG A 85 4.35 -28.71 9.19
CA ARG A 85 3.21 -27.81 8.90
C ARG A 85 3.29 -27.17 7.53
N LYS A 86 4.44 -27.27 6.85
CA LYS A 86 4.67 -26.72 5.53
C LYS A 86 4.82 -27.87 4.55
N TYR A 87 4.31 -27.67 3.35
CA TYR A 87 4.51 -28.61 2.26
C TYR A 87 4.51 -27.87 0.94
N GLU A 88 5.45 -28.23 0.08
CA GLU A 88 5.58 -27.72 -1.28
C GLU A 88 5.03 -28.80 -2.20
N LEU A 89 3.87 -28.52 -2.80
CA LEU A 89 3.25 -29.43 -3.76
C LEU A 89 3.81 -29.13 -5.15
N ASP A 90 4.54 -30.08 -5.70
CA ASP A 90 5.11 -30.04 -7.05
C ASP A 90 4.20 -30.72 -8.10
N GLY A 91 4.60 -30.61 -9.37
CA GLY A 91 3.93 -31.31 -10.48
C GLY A 91 2.54 -30.78 -10.80
N VAL A 92 2.28 -29.51 -10.49
CA VAL A 92 1.04 -28.83 -10.84
C VAL A 92 1.16 -28.31 -12.28
N GLU A 93 0.58 -29.02 -13.24
CA GLU A 93 0.63 -28.62 -14.65
C GLU A 93 -0.15 -27.32 -14.93
N PRO A 94 0.31 -26.49 -15.89
CA PRO A 94 -0.37 -25.26 -16.31
C PRO A 94 -1.70 -25.54 -17.02
N LEU A 95 -2.58 -24.54 -17.09
CA LEU A 95 -3.89 -24.58 -17.72
C LEU A 95 -4.83 -25.66 -17.18
N ARG A 96 -4.73 -25.97 -15.88
CA ARG A 96 -5.53 -27.00 -15.19
C ARG A 96 -6.18 -26.48 -13.93
N LYS A 97 -7.26 -27.16 -13.53
CA LYS A 97 -7.97 -26.88 -12.27
C LYS A 97 -7.67 -27.93 -11.23
N TYR A 98 -7.31 -27.48 -10.04
CA TYR A 98 -6.99 -28.33 -8.90
C TYR A 98 -7.87 -28.01 -7.71
N ALA A 99 -8.21 -29.04 -6.95
CA ALA A 99 -8.72 -28.87 -5.59
C ALA A 99 -7.78 -29.57 -4.62
N VAL A 100 -7.41 -28.86 -3.55
CA VAL A 100 -6.50 -29.36 -2.51
C VAL A 100 -7.17 -29.26 -1.15
N THR A 101 -6.98 -30.29 -0.32
CA THR A 101 -7.43 -30.29 1.07
C THR A 101 -6.45 -31.07 1.95
N VAL A 102 -6.62 -30.92 3.26
CA VAL A 102 -5.78 -31.54 4.29
C VAL A 102 -6.68 -32.21 5.32
N ARG A 103 -6.29 -33.38 5.81
CA ARG A 103 -6.90 -34.02 6.99
C ARG A 103 -5.83 -34.46 7.99
N GLY A 104 -6.20 -34.53 9.27
CA GLY A 104 -5.33 -35.01 10.34
C GLY A 104 -5.49 -36.52 10.59
N HIS A 105 -4.39 -37.17 10.97
CA HIS A 105 -4.33 -38.57 11.41
C HIS A 105 -4.10 -38.65 12.91
N VAL A 106 -4.81 -39.56 13.57
CA VAL A 106 -4.71 -39.85 15.00
C VAL A 106 -4.62 -41.36 15.19
N LEU A 107 -3.63 -41.79 15.97
CA LEU A 107 -3.43 -43.22 16.24
C LEU A 107 -4.60 -43.83 17.01
N PRO A 108 -4.92 -45.13 16.78
CA PRO A 108 -4.24 -46.01 15.84
C PRO A 108 -4.73 -45.87 14.38
N HIS A 109 -5.99 -45.52 14.12
CA HIS A 109 -6.57 -45.50 12.76
C HIS A 109 -7.69 -44.46 12.56
N ASN A 110 -7.66 -43.33 13.28
CA ASN A 110 -8.67 -42.29 13.18
C ASN A 110 -8.21 -41.15 12.27
N VAL A 111 -9.13 -40.60 11.47
CA VAL A 111 -8.89 -39.41 10.65
C VAL A 111 -9.86 -38.29 10.99
N SER A 112 -9.43 -37.05 10.80
CA SER A 112 -10.32 -35.89 10.89
C SER A 112 -11.27 -35.80 9.70
N GLU A 113 -12.29 -34.94 9.83
CA GLU A 113 -12.93 -34.34 8.66
C GLU A 113 -11.89 -33.57 7.84
N MET A 114 -12.04 -33.55 6.52
CA MET A 114 -11.17 -32.78 5.64
C MET A 114 -11.36 -31.27 5.88
N ALA A 115 -10.30 -30.50 5.71
CA ALA A 115 -10.39 -29.06 5.69
C ALA A 115 -11.28 -28.57 4.53
N ASP A 116 -11.77 -27.33 4.63
CA ASP A 116 -12.44 -26.69 3.50
C ASP A 116 -11.45 -26.64 2.34
N TYR A 117 -11.82 -27.25 1.21
CA TYR A 117 -10.90 -27.41 0.10
C TYR A 117 -10.67 -26.09 -0.62
N LEU A 118 -9.44 -25.91 -1.09
CA LEU A 118 -9.04 -24.79 -1.95
C LEU A 118 -9.15 -25.24 -3.40
N VAL A 119 -9.92 -24.51 -4.21
CA VAL A 119 -9.91 -24.66 -5.67
C VAL A 119 -9.06 -23.55 -6.27
N PHE A 120 -8.13 -23.92 -7.14
CA PHE A 120 -7.31 -22.98 -7.88
C PHE A 120 -7.13 -23.45 -9.32
N GLU A 121 -6.81 -22.50 -10.20
CA GLU A 121 -6.63 -22.71 -11.63
C GLU A 121 -5.25 -22.17 -12.00
N THR A 122 -4.46 -23.00 -12.67
CA THR A 122 -3.16 -22.59 -13.19
C THR A 122 -3.35 -21.95 -14.56
N MET A 123 -2.47 -21.02 -14.92
CA MET A 123 -2.47 -20.39 -16.23
C MET A 123 -1.16 -20.68 -16.96
N ASP A 124 -1.01 -20.12 -18.16
CA ASP A 124 0.29 -20.03 -18.78
C ASP A 124 1.12 -18.98 -18.03
N ALA A 125 2.27 -19.40 -17.52
CA ALA A 125 3.15 -18.61 -16.67
C ALA A 125 3.55 -17.28 -17.34
N ASP A 126 3.71 -17.25 -18.67
CA ASP A 126 4.10 -16.06 -19.43
C ASP A 126 3.04 -14.96 -19.38
N LEU A 127 1.75 -15.31 -19.22
CA LEU A 127 0.66 -14.35 -19.18
C LEU A 127 0.58 -13.57 -17.85
N SER A 128 1.23 -14.08 -16.80
CA SER A 128 1.24 -13.50 -15.46
C SER A 128 2.40 -12.52 -15.21
N VAL A 129 3.28 -12.35 -16.20
CA VAL A 129 4.47 -11.50 -16.13
C VAL A 129 4.08 -10.02 -16.30
N PRO A 130 4.50 -9.10 -15.41
CA PRO A 130 4.34 -7.67 -15.64
C PRO A 130 5.00 -7.21 -16.96
N GLU A 131 4.27 -6.49 -17.79
CA GLU A 131 4.73 -6.10 -19.12
C GLU A 131 5.53 -4.78 -19.13
N ASN A 132 6.24 -4.51 -20.23
CA ASN A 132 6.91 -3.22 -20.50
C ASN A 132 7.79 -2.70 -19.35
N VAL A 133 8.45 -3.63 -18.63
CA VAL A 133 9.39 -3.30 -17.56
C VAL A 133 10.54 -2.48 -18.14
N LYS A 134 10.73 -1.27 -17.63
CA LYS A 134 11.74 -0.33 -18.10
C LYS A 134 12.46 0.29 -16.93
N LEU A 135 13.78 0.37 -17.04
CA LEU A 135 14.64 1.13 -16.14
C LEU A 135 15.22 2.33 -16.86
N LYS A 136 15.24 3.47 -16.18
CA LYS A 136 15.82 4.72 -16.68
C LYS A 136 16.55 5.44 -15.57
N ALA A 137 17.84 5.69 -15.74
CA ALA A 137 18.55 6.68 -14.93
C ALA A 137 17.99 8.07 -15.27
N VAL A 138 17.26 8.67 -14.32
CA VAL A 138 16.63 9.98 -14.52
C VAL A 138 17.54 11.12 -14.07
N ASP A 139 18.38 10.87 -13.08
CA ASP A 139 19.48 11.74 -12.64
C ASP A 139 20.64 10.88 -12.08
N PRO A 140 21.80 11.46 -11.70
CA PRO A 140 22.96 10.70 -11.24
C PRO A 140 22.77 9.94 -9.92
N TYR A 141 21.64 10.13 -9.23
CA TYR A 141 21.31 9.60 -7.91
C TYR A 141 19.98 8.83 -7.88
N THR A 142 19.25 8.81 -9.00
CA THR A 142 17.92 8.24 -9.10
C THR A 142 17.73 7.44 -10.38
N VAL A 143 17.27 6.19 -10.22
CA VAL A 143 16.79 5.34 -11.30
C VAL A 143 15.29 5.15 -11.14
N GLN A 144 14.54 5.43 -12.20
CA GLN A 144 13.10 5.18 -12.26
C GLN A 144 12.81 3.87 -12.98
N MET A 145 11.95 3.06 -12.37
CA MET A 145 11.39 1.84 -12.93
C MET A 145 9.92 2.05 -13.26
N THR A 146 9.47 1.57 -14.40
CA THR A 146 8.06 1.56 -14.81
C THR A 146 7.68 0.21 -15.39
N TRP A 147 6.43 -0.21 -15.22
CA TRP A 147 5.88 -1.43 -15.79
C TRP A 147 4.39 -1.26 -16.08
N ASP A 148 3.87 -2.14 -16.91
CA ASP A 148 2.44 -2.32 -17.15
C ASP A 148 1.95 -3.56 -16.38
N ARG A 149 0.62 -3.67 -16.25
CA ARG A 149 0.03 -4.86 -15.62
C ARG A 149 0.29 -6.11 -16.49
N PRO A 150 0.35 -7.31 -15.90
CA PRO A 150 0.33 -8.55 -16.66
C PRO A 150 -0.85 -8.65 -17.62
N GLU A 151 -0.71 -9.44 -18.68
CA GLU A 151 -1.78 -9.72 -19.65
C GLU A 151 -3.00 -10.33 -18.95
N THR A 152 -2.77 -11.32 -18.07
CA THR A 152 -3.81 -11.95 -17.27
C THR A 152 -3.38 -12.16 -15.81
N SER A 153 -4.36 -12.24 -14.92
CA SER A 153 -4.14 -12.57 -13.51
C SER A 153 -5.31 -13.37 -12.95
N ASN A 154 -5.03 -14.30 -12.03
CA ASN A 154 -6.02 -15.16 -11.37
C ASN A 154 -6.81 -14.42 -10.27
N GLY A 155 -7.27 -13.21 -10.57
CA GLY A 155 -7.95 -12.29 -9.65
C GLY A 155 -7.36 -10.88 -9.68
N PRO A 156 -7.93 -9.94 -8.90
CA PRO A 156 -7.38 -8.60 -8.77
C PRO A 156 -5.96 -8.62 -8.20
N ILE A 157 -5.07 -7.84 -8.82
CA ILE A 157 -3.70 -7.64 -8.36
C ILE A 157 -3.72 -6.82 -7.07
N THR A 158 -3.16 -7.40 -6.00
CA THR A 158 -3.13 -6.80 -4.67
C THR A 158 -1.86 -5.99 -4.43
N ASN A 159 -0.72 -6.50 -4.87
CA ASN A 159 0.58 -5.83 -4.79
C ASN A 159 1.54 -6.33 -5.89
N TYR A 160 2.67 -5.63 -6.02
CA TYR A 160 3.83 -6.08 -6.78
C TYR A 160 5.01 -6.29 -5.83
N THR A 161 5.86 -7.25 -6.15
CA THR A 161 7.11 -7.50 -5.43
C THR A 161 8.28 -7.28 -6.38
N ILE A 162 9.16 -6.32 -6.06
CA ILE A 162 10.39 -6.05 -6.79
C ILE A 162 11.55 -6.71 -6.06
N GLU A 163 12.29 -7.53 -6.79
CA GLU A 163 13.61 -8.05 -6.40
C GLU A 163 14.67 -7.24 -7.13
N TRP A 164 15.69 -6.79 -6.40
CA TRP A 164 16.70 -5.90 -7.00
C TRP A 164 18.07 -6.02 -6.33
N SER A 165 19.10 -5.64 -7.08
CA SER A 165 20.47 -5.55 -6.60
C SER A 165 21.13 -4.25 -7.04
N LEU A 166 22.14 -3.84 -6.26
CA LEU A 166 23.00 -2.71 -6.53
C LEU A 166 24.43 -3.21 -6.63
N ASP A 167 25.09 -3.02 -7.79
CA ASP A 167 26.47 -3.47 -8.02
C ASP A 167 26.71 -4.96 -7.66
N HIS A 168 25.71 -5.82 -7.94
CA HIS A 168 25.67 -7.26 -7.63
C HIS A 168 25.35 -7.63 -6.17
N ASP A 169 25.10 -6.65 -5.30
CA ASP A 169 24.62 -6.90 -3.94
C ASP A 169 23.09 -6.89 -3.91
N TRP A 170 22.49 -8.06 -3.69
CA TRP A 170 21.03 -8.20 -3.52
C TRP A 170 20.53 -7.44 -2.31
N GLN A 171 19.40 -6.74 -2.50
CA GLN A 171 18.76 -5.92 -1.49
C GLN A 171 17.47 -6.57 -1.01
N GLU A 172 16.86 -6.02 0.03
CA GLU A 172 15.54 -6.47 0.47
C GLU A 172 14.47 -6.21 -0.60
N ASN A 173 13.56 -7.18 -0.75
CA ASN A 173 12.45 -7.09 -1.70
C ASN A 173 11.52 -5.94 -1.33
N VAL A 174 11.11 -5.17 -2.34
CA VAL A 174 10.18 -4.05 -2.18
C VAL A 174 8.77 -4.52 -2.52
N ASN A 175 7.84 -4.33 -1.58
CA ASN A 175 6.42 -4.62 -1.80
C ASN A 175 5.64 -3.33 -2.03
N LEU A 176 4.98 -3.22 -3.18
CA LEU A 176 4.26 -2.02 -3.60
C LEU A 176 2.77 -2.34 -3.75
N SER A 177 1.90 -1.45 -3.28
CA SER A 177 0.47 -1.50 -3.63
C SER A 177 0.29 -1.27 -5.14
N SER A 178 -0.94 -1.23 -5.67
CA SER A 178 -1.26 -1.20 -7.12
C SER A 178 -0.79 0.05 -7.92
N VAL A 179 0.46 0.49 -7.74
CA VAL A 179 1.21 1.45 -8.55
C VAL A 179 1.91 0.75 -9.71
N ASN A 180 2.42 1.52 -10.65
CA ASN A 180 3.06 1.05 -11.87
C ASN A 180 4.47 1.63 -12.08
N PHE A 181 5.04 2.24 -11.03
CA PHE A 181 6.39 2.78 -11.05
C PHE A 181 7.04 2.72 -9.66
N TYR A 182 8.36 2.77 -9.64
CA TYR A 182 9.18 2.84 -8.43
C TYR A 182 10.46 3.63 -8.71
N GLU A 183 10.98 4.34 -7.70
CA GLU A 183 12.20 5.11 -7.82
C GLU A 183 13.24 4.61 -6.81
N PHE A 184 14.39 4.18 -7.34
CA PHE A 184 15.57 3.84 -6.56
C PHE A 184 16.37 5.13 -6.34
N THR A 185 16.44 5.60 -5.09
CA THR A 185 17.11 6.85 -4.72
C THR A 185 18.44 6.60 -4.01
N ASP A 186 19.16 7.68 -3.71
CA ASP A 186 20.42 7.65 -2.95
C ASP A 186 21.53 6.82 -3.61
N LEU A 187 21.44 6.66 -4.93
CA LEU A 187 22.43 5.98 -5.75
C LEU A 187 23.63 6.89 -6.01
N LYS A 188 24.65 6.35 -6.67
CA LYS A 188 25.86 7.08 -7.08
C LYS A 188 26.13 6.88 -8.57
N PRO A 189 26.77 7.87 -9.23
CA PRO A 189 27.24 7.69 -10.60
C PRO A 189 28.15 6.46 -10.73
N GLY A 190 27.97 5.69 -11.80
CA GLY A 190 28.69 4.45 -12.07
C GLY A 190 28.05 3.19 -11.48
N GLN A 191 27.08 3.32 -10.57
CA GLN A 191 26.40 2.15 -10.01
C GLN A 191 25.44 1.50 -11.00
N THR A 192 25.28 0.18 -10.89
CA THR A 192 24.38 -0.63 -11.71
C THR A 192 23.22 -1.15 -10.86
N VAL A 193 22.01 -0.80 -11.27
CA VAL A 193 20.76 -1.33 -10.70
C VAL A 193 20.27 -2.45 -11.59
N VAL A 194 19.97 -3.62 -11.00
CA VAL A 194 19.34 -4.76 -11.68
C VAL A 194 18.04 -5.08 -10.97
N VAL A 195 16.95 -5.28 -11.71
CA VAL A 195 15.61 -5.50 -11.15
C VAL A 195 14.87 -6.63 -11.85
N SER A 196 14.00 -7.31 -11.11
CA SER A 196 12.92 -8.15 -11.63
C SER A 196 11.67 -7.93 -10.78
N ILE A 197 10.49 -8.03 -11.39
CA ILE A 197 9.21 -7.78 -10.73
C ILE A 197 8.21 -8.89 -11.00
N CYS A 198 7.39 -9.22 -10.01
CA CYS A 198 6.21 -10.06 -10.17
C CYS A 198 4.96 -9.42 -9.56
N ALA A 199 3.79 -9.83 -10.05
CA ALA A 199 2.50 -9.42 -9.52
C ALA A 199 1.98 -10.47 -8.52
N ARG A 200 1.30 -10.03 -7.46
CA ARG A 200 0.50 -10.90 -6.61
C ARG A 200 -0.97 -10.63 -6.83
N SER A 201 -1.76 -11.68 -6.98
CA SER A 201 -3.21 -11.57 -7.11
C SER A 201 -3.93 -12.45 -6.09
N ARG A 202 -5.14 -12.02 -5.72
CA ARG A 202 -5.98 -12.77 -4.78
C ARG A 202 -7.37 -12.96 -5.38
N PRO A 203 -7.83 -14.20 -5.59
CA PRO A 203 -9.16 -14.44 -6.11
C PRO A 203 -10.21 -14.01 -5.07
N SER A 204 -11.32 -13.42 -5.52
CA SER A 204 -12.38 -12.91 -4.63
C SER A 204 -13.13 -14.01 -3.85
N ALA A 205 -12.89 -15.28 -4.16
CA ALA A 205 -13.62 -16.44 -3.66
C ALA A 205 -12.93 -17.22 -2.52
N SER A 206 -11.70 -16.86 -2.10
CA SER A 206 -11.00 -17.57 -1.01
C SER A 206 -10.33 -16.60 -0.04
N MET A 207 -10.55 -16.79 1.25
CA MET A 207 -10.10 -15.82 2.26
C MET A 207 -8.64 -16.02 2.74
N LYS A 208 -7.91 -17.02 2.21
CA LYS A 208 -6.50 -17.29 2.55
C LYS A 208 -5.74 -18.02 1.42
N PHE A 209 -5.71 -17.44 0.22
CA PHE A 209 -4.93 -17.96 -0.90
C PHE A 209 -4.44 -16.82 -1.80
N ASP A 210 -3.17 -16.85 -2.17
CA ASP A 210 -2.54 -15.88 -3.07
C ASP A 210 -1.95 -16.59 -4.29
N TYR A 211 -2.05 -15.95 -5.45
CA TYR A 211 -1.23 -16.28 -6.62
C TYR A 211 -0.05 -15.32 -6.68
N VAL A 212 1.15 -15.86 -6.85
CA VAL A 212 2.36 -15.12 -7.18
C VAL A 212 2.65 -15.39 -8.64
N GLY A 213 2.52 -14.37 -9.47
CA GLY A 213 2.80 -14.43 -10.89
C GLY A 213 4.30 -14.57 -11.18
N THR A 214 4.59 -14.87 -12.43
CA THR A 214 5.95 -15.07 -12.92
C THR A 214 6.75 -13.78 -12.88
N ARG A 215 8.02 -13.92 -12.52
CA ARG A 215 8.98 -12.81 -12.51
C ARG A 215 9.33 -12.36 -13.92
N SER A 216 9.40 -11.05 -14.11
CA SER A 216 9.93 -10.48 -15.34
C SER A 216 11.40 -10.88 -15.57
N ALA A 217 11.83 -10.80 -16.82
CA ALA A 217 13.26 -10.82 -17.11
C ALA A 217 14.00 -9.72 -16.33
N PHE A 218 15.29 -9.95 -16.05
CA PHE A 218 16.11 -8.97 -15.36
C PHE A 218 16.43 -7.78 -16.27
N GLU A 219 15.93 -6.61 -15.88
CA GLU A 219 16.31 -5.34 -16.48
C GLU A 219 17.48 -4.74 -15.72
N ARG A 220 18.36 -4.03 -16.44
CA ARG A 220 19.53 -3.39 -15.83
C ARG A 220 19.80 -2.01 -16.38
N VAL A 221 20.27 -1.12 -15.52
CA VAL A 221 20.77 0.19 -15.92
C VAL A 221 21.99 0.58 -15.10
N THR A 222 23.03 1.05 -15.78
CA THR A 222 24.20 1.64 -15.13
C THR A 222 24.10 3.16 -15.23
N ILE A 223 24.21 3.83 -14.08
CA ILE A 223 24.18 5.29 -14.02
C ILE A 223 25.47 5.82 -14.69
N PRO A 224 25.38 6.69 -15.70
CA PRO A 224 26.58 7.20 -16.36
C PRO A 224 27.48 8.00 -15.40
N LEU A 225 28.78 7.69 -15.36
CA LEU A 225 29.76 8.40 -14.52
C LEU A 225 29.83 9.91 -14.79
N GLN A 226 29.55 10.31 -16.04
CA GLN A 226 29.62 11.70 -16.50
C GLN A 226 28.25 12.39 -16.56
N MET A 227 27.22 11.80 -15.94
CA MET A 227 25.90 12.41 -15.93
C MET A 227 25.97 13.76 -15.22
N LYS A 228 25.81 14.85 -15.98
CA LYS A 228 25.64 16.20 -15.43
C LYS A 228 24.28 16.23 -14.74
N GLY A 229 24.25 16.73 -13.53
CA GLY A 229 23.08 16.56 -12.67
C GLY A 229 23.25 17.28 -11.35
N MET A 230 22.20 17.21 -10.55
CA MET A 230 22.22 17.54 -9.14
C MET A 230 21.22 16.62 -8.44
N ARG A 231 21.36 16.44 -7.13
CA ARG A 231 20.33 15.77 -6.34
C ARG A 231 19.00 16.54 -6.49
N LYS A 232 17.88 15.83 -6.49
CA LYS A 232 16.55 16.44 -6.61
C LYS A 232 16.41 17.62 -5.63
N PRO A 233 15.91 18.79 -6.06
CA PRO A 233 15.74 19.93 -5.17
C PRO A 233 14.79 19.61 -4.01
N THR A 234 14.90 20.38 -2.92
CA THR A 234 13.90 20.39 -1.85
C THR A 234 13.42 21.81 -1.64
N PHE A 235 12.17 21.95 -1.22
CA PHE A 235 11.53 23.24 -0.98
C PHE A 235 10.44 23.08 0.08
N GLU A 236 10.07 24.20 0.67
CA GLU A 236 8.88 24.34 1.49
C GLU A 236 7.98 25.44 0.90
N ALA A 237 6.68 25.36 1.17
CA ALA A 237 5.76 26.42 0.77
C ALA A 237 4.57 26.52 1.72
N ILE A 238 4.07 27.76 1.85
CA ILE A 238 2.94 28.11 2.70
C ILE A 238 1.92 28.86 1.86
N TYR A 239 0.68 28.38 1.83
CA TYR A 239 -0.41 29.09 1.18
C TYR A 239 -1.13 30.00 2.17
N HIS A 240 -1.12 31.30 1.88
CA HIS A 240 -1.79 32.36 2.62
C HIS A 240 -3.16 32.63 2.00
N GLU A 241 -4.24 32.20 2.66
CA GLU A 241 -5.60 32.32 2.14
C GLU A 241 -6.11 33.76 2.09
N ASP A 242 -5.69 34.60 3.04
CA ASP A 242 -6.02 36.02 3.14
C ASP A 242 -5.41 36.83 1.99
N LEU A 243 -4.17 36.49 1.61
CA LEU A 243 -3.45 37.11 0.50
C LEU A 243 -3.72 36.44 -0.84
N ARG A 244 -4.33 35.24 -0.83
CA ARG A 244 -4.43 34.33 -2.00
C ARG A 244 -3.08 34.14 -2.68
N GLN A 245 -2.06 33.88 -1.87
CA GLN A 245 -0.66 33.83 -2.29
C GLN A 245 0.02 32.59 -1.73
N LEU A 246 0.86 31.96 -2.55
CA LEU A 246 1.73 30.86 -2.16
C LEU A 246 3.14 31.38 -2.00
N ASP A 247 3.67 31.28 -0.80
CA ASP A 247 5.04 31.65 -0.47
C ASP A 247 5.89 30.40 -0.52
N MET A 248 6.95 30.41 -1.32
CA MET A 248 7.83 29.28 -1.56
C MET A 248 9.26 29.60 -1.16
N GLN A 249 9.91 28.65 -0.49
CA GLN A 249 11.32 28.72 -0.14
C GLN A 249 12.04 27.45 -0.64
N VAL A 250 12.99 27.64 -1.54
CA VAL A 250 13.83 26.57 -2.11
C VAL A 250 15.11 26.44 -1.30
N HIS A 251 15.56 25.21 -1.08
CA HIS A 251 16.78 24.94 -0.32
C HIS A 251 18.02 24.83 -1.21
N GLU A 252 19.19 24.98 -0.59
CA GLU A 252 20.49 24.87 -1.26
C GLU A 252 20.61 23.53 -2.03
N PRO A 253 21.01 23.57 -3.32
CA PRO A 253 21.12 22.38 -4.13
C PRO A 253 22.29 21.52 -3.68
N LYS A 254 22.09 20.20 -3.65
CA LYS A 254 23.13 19.24 -3.27
C LYS A 254 23.69 18.52 -4.48
N ASP A 255 24.97 18.15 -4.38
CA ASP A 255 25.67 17.32 -5.36
C ASP A 255 25.65 17.89 -6.80
N VAL A 256 25.70 19.21 -6.93
CA VAL A 256 25.68 19.89 -8.23
C VAL A 256 26.94 19.54 -9.04
N LYS A 257 26.73 18.96 -10.22
CA LYS A 257 27.76 18.68 -11.24
C LYS A 257 27.45 19.47 -12.51
N GLY A 258 28.03 20.66 -12.62
CA GLY A 258 27.82 21.56 -13.77
C GLY A 258 27.80 23.03 -13.35
N GLN A 259 27.32 23.90 -14.24
CA GLN A 259 27.21 25.34 -13.98
C GLN A 259 25.78 25.69 -13.56
N PHE A 260 25.47 25.53 -12.28
CA PHE A 260 24.14 25.87 -11.75
C PHE A 260 23.70 27.30 -12.10
N LYS A 261 22.46 27.44 -12.58
CA LYS A 261 21.86 28.72 -13.03
C LYS A 261 20.66 29.15 -12.17
N GLY A 262 20.33 28.37 -11.14
CA GLY A 262 19.18 28.59 -10.27
C GLY A 262 18.06 27.58 -10.51
N PHE A 263 16.82 27.95 -10.20
CA PHE A 263 15.67 27.05 -10.21
C PHE A 263 14.59 27.48 -11.20
N GLU A 264 13.71 26.54 -11.55
CA GLU A 264 12.45 26.80 -12.22
C GLU A 264 11.32 26.26 -11.34
N ILE A 265 10.34 27.13 -11.04
CA ILE A 265 9.13 26.75 -10.31
C ILE A 265 8.05 26.38 -11.32
N LEU A 266 7.46 25.21 -11.14
CA LEU A 266 6.45 24.63 -12.02
C LEU A 266 5.16 24.39 -11.24
N MET A 267 4.03 24.66 -11.89
CA MET A 267 2.71 24.44 -11.29
C MET A 267 1.72 23.85 -12.30
N LYS A 268 0.77 23.07 -11.81
CA LYS A 268 -0.42 22.65 -12.57
C LYS A 268 -1.66 22.57 -11.69
N ILE A 269 -2.82 22.61 -12.33
CA ILE A 269 -4.12 22.40 -11.67
C ILE A 269 -4.36 20.88 -11.56
N GLY A 270 -4.95 20.43 -10.46
CA GLY A 270 -5.21 19.03 -10.15
C GLY A 270 -4.07 18.36 -9.41
N LEU A 271 -4.18 17.02 -9.26
CA LEU A 271 -3.22 16.18 -8.55
C LEU A 271 -1.92 15.95 -9.35
N PRO A 272 -0.83 15.48 -8.72
CA PRO A 272 0.45 15.22 -9.38
C PRO A 272 0.34 14.26 -10.58
N ASN A 273 -0.60 13.32 -10.55
CA ASN A 273 -0.81 12.32 -11.60
C ASN A 273 -1.84 12.77 -12.66
N SER A 274 -2.39 13.98 -12.57
CA SER A 274 -3.30 14.52 -13.58
C SER A 274 -2.60 14.74 -14.91
N GLN A 275 -3.34 14.59 -16.02
CA GLN A 275 -2.84 14.84 -17.39
C GLN A 275 -2.56 16.34 -17.68
N ASN A 276 -2.84 17.23 -16.73
CA ASN A 276 -2.62 18.66 -16.89
C ASN A 276 -1.13 18.98 -17.04
N VAL A 277 -0.83 19.89 -17.96
CA VAL A 277 0.54 20.29 -18.32
C VAL A 277 1.12 21.23 -17.26
N TRP A 278 2.39 21.01 -16.90
CA TRP A 278 3.15 21.90 -16.03
C TRP A 278 3.36 23.27 -16.70
N LYS A 279 3.09 24.34 -15.97
CA LYS A 279 3.36 25.72 -16.37
C LYS A 279 4.52 26.27 -15.58
N SER A 280 5.45 26.93 -16.26
CA SER A 280 6.53 27.69 -15.63
C SER A 280 5.97 28.94 -14.97
N MET A 281 6.16 29.05 -13.66
CA MET A 281 5.69 30.16 -12.84
C MET A 281 6.80 31.19 -12.64
N ALA A 282 8.04 30.72 -12.47
CA ALA A 282 9.20 31.59 -12.27
C ALA A 282 10.51 30.86 -12.58
N ASN A 283 11.51 31.66 -12.99
CA ASN A 283 12.89 31.24 -13.18
C ASN A 283 13.77 31.99 -12.18
N LEU A 284 14.12 31.34 -11.07
CA LEU A 284 14.96 31.90 -10.02
C LEU A 284 16.43 31.78 -10.38
N THR A 285 17.23 32.82 -10.11
CA THR A 285 18.69 32.77 -10.22
C THR A 285 19.31 31.94 -9.08
N ASP A 286 20.61 31.68 -9.14
CA ASP A 286 21.37 30.90 -8.15
C ASP A 286 21.46 31.54 -6.76
N ASN A 287 21.03 32.80 -6.62
CA ASN A 287 20.98 33.55 -5.37
C ASN A 287 19.54 33.91 -4.94
N GLN A 288 18.53 33.39 -5.62
CA GLN A 288 17.12 33.59 -5.28
C GLN A 288 16.54 32.31 -4.67
N TRP A 289 16.21 32.38 -3.39
CA TRP A 289 15.70 31.24 -2.61
C TRP A 289 14.21 31.34 -2.29
N GLU A 290 13.62 32.51 -2.45
CA GLU A 290 12.23 32.79 -2.10
C GLU A 290 11.45 33.29 -3.32
N HIS A 291 10.18 32.89 -3.40
CA HIS A 291 9.27 33.37 -4.44
C HIS A 291 7.82 33.33 -3.99
N HIS A 292 7.03 34.27 -4.50
CA HIS A 292 5.60 34.41 -4.18
C HIS A 292 4.78 34.24 -5.45
N ILE A 293 3.78 33.37 -5.41
CA ILE A 293 2.86 33.12 -6.53
C ILE A 293 1.47 33.54 -6.10
N GLY A 294 0.78 34.36 -6.92
CA GLY A 294 -0.61 34.74 -6.70
C GLY A 294 -1.53 34.32 -7.84
N GLY A 295 -2.80 34.73 -7.76
CA GLY A 295 -3.77 34.56 -8.86
C GLY A 295 -4.46 33.20 -8.89
N PHE A 296 -4.64 32.55 -7.74
CA PHE A 296 -5.34 31.28 -7.64
C PHE A 296 -6.84 31.41 -7.78
N LEU A 297 -7.45 30.41 -8.43
CA LEU A 297 -8.90 30.28 -8.52
C LEU A 297 -9.42 29.42 -7.37
N PRO A 298 -10.56 29.78 -6.75
CA PRO A 298 -11.14 29.01 -5.66
C PRO A 298 -11.68 27.66 -6.14
N GLN A 299 -11.79 26.73 -5.19
CA GLN A 299 -12.30 25.36 -5.34
C GLN A 299 -11.49 24.49 -6.31
N LEU A 300 -10.20 24.77 -6.45
CA LEU A 300 -9.29 23.97 -7.26
C LEU A 300 -8.13 23.45 -6.42
N ASN A 301 -7.68 22.24 -6.76
CA ASN A 301 -6.41 21.70 -6.30
C ASN A 301 -5.29 22.21 -7.19
N TYR A 302 -4.17 22.58 -6.60
CA TYR A 302 -2.95 22.93 -7.29
C TYR A 302 -1.84 22.00 -6.84
N THR A 303 -0.99 21.62 -7.78
CA THR A 303 0.27 20.92 -7.52
C THR A 303 1.41 21.83 -7.94
N VAL A 304 2.38 22.03 -7.04
CA VAL A 304 3.58 22.81 -7.27
C VAL A 304 4.84 21.96 -7.05
N THR A 305 5.89 22.22 -7.83
CA THR A 305 7.20 21.59 -7.70
C THR A 305 8.30 22.53 -8.20
N VAL A 306 9.55 22.16 -7.95
CA VAL A 306 10.74 22.92 -8.35
C VAL A 306 11.71 21.98 -9.07
N GLN A 307 12.35 22.45 -10.13
CA GLN A 307 13.48 21.76 -10.75
C GLN A 307 14.69 22.69 -10.84
N GLY A 308 15.90 22.15 -10.66
CA GLY A 308 17.14 22.90 -10.79
C GLY A 308 17.54 23.08 -12.25
N ARG A 309 18.08 24.25 -12.60
CA ARG A 309 18.61 24.57 -13.93
C ARG A 309 20.12 24.46 -13.90
N ILE A 310 20.65 23.38 -14.46
CA ILE A 310 22.10 23.07 -14.44
C ILE A 310 22.81 23.65 -15.66
N SER A 311 22.12 23.73 -16.80
CA SER A 311 22.58 24.43 -18.01
C SER A 311 21.36 24.84 -18.84
N PRO A 312 21.50 25.65 -19.91
CA PRO A 312 20.36 26.20 -20.66
C PRO A 312 19.30 25.17 -21.08
N ASP A 313 19.73 23.95 -21.39
CA ASP A 313 18.86 22.85 -21.86
C ASP A 313 18.81 21.65 -20.90
N ILE A 314 19.44 21.75 -19.72
CA ILE A 314 19.54 20.64 -18.76
C ILE A 314 18.93 21.06 -17.43
N PHE A 315 17.82 20.42 -17.10
CA PHE A 315 17.12 20.52 -15.83
C PHE A 315 17.38 19.28 -14.99
N SER A 316 17.35 19.44 -13.66
CA SER A 316 17.30 18.31 -12.74
C SER A 316 15.95 17.61 -12.80
N VAL A 317 15.85 16.46 -12.14
CA VAL A 317 14.55 15.89 -11.76
C VAL A 317 13.80 16.88 -10.86
N LYS A 318 12.47 16.86 -10.96
CA LYS A 318 11.56 17.68 -10.16
C LYS A 318 11.61 17.26 -8.69
N ALA A 319 11.47 18.23 -7.79
CA ALA A 319 11.27 17.97 -6.37
C ALA A 319 9.95 17.25 -6.11
N ASP A 320 9.83 16.65 -4.92
CA ASP A 320 8.58 16.03 -4.49
C ASP A 320 7.46 17.07 -4.51
N PRO A 321 6.33 16.80 -5.19
CA PRO A 321 5.31 17.80 -5.42
C PRO A 321 4.54 18.12 -4.14
N LEU A 322 4.25 19.41 -3.93
CA LEU A 322 3.33 19.87 -2.89
C LEU A 322 1.95 20.07 -3.52
N VAL A 323 0.91 19.51 -2.88
CA VAL A 323 -0.49 19.63 -3.31
C VAL A 323 -1.27 20.42 -2.27
N PHE A 324 -2.06 21.38 -2.71
CA PHE A 324 -2.96 22.14 -1.83
C PHE A 324 -4.27 22.50 -2.53
N GLU A 325 -5.35 22.64 -1.77
CA GLU A 325 -6.65 23.10 -2.25
C GLU A 325 -6.83 24.59 -1.94
N VAL A 326 -7.29 25.36 -2.91
CA VAL A 326 -7.66 26.76 -2.70
C VAL A 326 -9.14 26.79 -2.34
N ILE A 327 -9.48 26.81 -1.05
CA ILE A 327 -10.88 26.90 -0.61
C ILE A 327 -11.43 28.32 -0.74
N HIS A 328 -12.74 28.44 -0.91
CA HIS A 328 -13.39 29.76 -0.93
C HIS A 328 -13.30 30.39 0.46
N ALA A 329 -13.00 31.70 0.52
CA ALA A 329 -12.80 32.43 1.78
C ALA A 329 -13.97 32.26 2.76
N ASP A 330 -15.20 32.23 2.26
CA ASP A 330 -16.40 32.02 3.09
C ASP A 330 -16.41 30.70 3.87
N PHE A 331 -15.63 29.70 3.44
CA PHE A 331 -15.55 28.41 4.12
C PHE A 331 -14.45 28.33 5.16
N SER A 332 -13.41 29.15 5.04
CA SER A 332 -12.20 29.05 5.86
C SER A 332 -12.14 30.04 7.03
N VAL A 333 -13.06 31.00 7.06
CA VAL A 333 -13.21 31.92 8.19
C VAL A 333 -13.87 31.24 9.40
N PRO A 334 -13.45 31.55 10.64
CA PRO A 334 -14.17 31.15 11.85
C PRO A 334 -15.63 31.61 11.78
N ARG A 335 -16.54 30.73 12.20
CA ARG A 335 -17.98 30.98 12.14
C ARG A 335 -18.50 31.54 13.46
N ASN A 336 -19.69 32.13 13.45
CA ASN A 336 -20.39 32.54 14.67
C ASN A 336 -19.53 33.36 15.65
N VAL A 337 -18.71 34.28 15.11
CA VAL A 337 -17.89 35.17 15.94
C VAL A 337 -18.81 36.12 16.70
N THR A 338 -18.85 36.00 18.02
CA THR A 338 -19.70 36.84 18.88
C THR A 338 -18.88 37.49 19.97
N LEU A 339 -19.22 38.75 20.29
CA LEU A 339 -18.67 39.51 21.41
C LEU A 339 -19.77 39.71 22.45
N THR A 340 -19.55 39.21 23.66
CA THR A 340 -20.51 39.30 24.77
C THR A 340 -19.87 40.06 25.93
N PRO A 341 -20.46 41.18 26.39
CA PRO A 341 -19.97 41.85 27.58
C PRO A 341 -20.28 40.98 28.81
N ILE A 342 -19.24 40.60 29.55
CA ILE A 342 -19.37 39.78 30.77
C ILE A 342 -19.16 40.61 32.04
N SER A 343 -18.54 41.78 31.92
CA SER A 343 -18.41 42.76 33.00
C SER A 343 -18.20 44.18 32.41
N PRO A 344 -18.25 45.24 33.23
CA PRO A 344 -17.90 46.60 32.79
C PRO A 344 -16.48 46.74 32.22
N PHE A 345 -15.60 45.78 32.51
CA PHE A 345 -14.17 45.79 32.15
C PHE A 345 -13.77 44.57 31.33
N SER A 346 -14.73 43.79 30.83
CA SER A 346 -14.42 42.53 30.17
C SER A 346 -15.43 42.12 29.10
N VAL A 347 -14.92 41.66 27.98
CA VAL A 347 -15.69 41.17 26.83
C VAL A 347 -15.21 39.76 26.48
N LEU A 348 -16.14 38.82 26.42
CA LEU A 348 -15.90 37.46 25.95
C LEU A 348 -16.14 37.38 24.45
N MET A 349 -15.12 36.96 23.71
CA MET A 349 -15.19 36.58 22.31
C MET A 349 -15.31 35.07 22.20
N THR A 350 -16.26 34.59 21.40
CA THR A 350 -16.40 33.17 21.05
C THR A 350 -16.53 33.01 19.54
N TRP A 351 -16.10 31.88 19.02
CA TRP A 351 -16.20 31.54 17.60
C TRP A 351 -16.30 30.04 17.41
N ASP A 352 -16.91 29.61 16.32
CA ASP A 352 -16.92 28.22 15.88
C ASP A 352 -15.80 27.98 14.86
N SER A 353 -15.38 26.73 14.72
CA SER A 353 -14.44 26.34 13.67
C SER A 353 -14.99 26.69 12.27
N PRO A 354 -14.10 26.98 11.30
CA PRO A 354 -14.44 27.13 9.89
C PRO A 354 -15.27 25.98 9.34
N ALA A 355 -16.02 26.23 8.27
CA ALA A 355 -16.81 25.20 7.61
C ALA A 355 -15.94 24.14 6.92
N ARG A 356 -14.78 24.55 6.39
CA ARG A 356 -13.75 23.69 5.80
C ARG A 356 -12.36 24.23 6.16
N SER A 357 -11.40 23.33 6.35
CA SER A 357 -9.99 23.67 6.54
C SER A 357 -9.10 22.72 5.74
N ASN A 358 -7.96 23.23 5.29
CA ASN A 358 -6.93 22.46 4.59
C ASN A 358 -6.06 21.68 5.59
N GLY A 359 -6.69 20.85 6.43
CA GLY A 359 -6.03 20.06 7.48
C GLY A 359 -6.47 20.43 8.89
N LEU A 360 -5.66 20.02 9.88
CA LEU A 360 -5.90 20.29 11.30
C LEU A 360 -5.62 21.77 11.62
N ILE A 361 -6.55 22.41 12.32
CA ILE A 361 -6.39 23.80 12.77
C ILE A 361 -5.40 23.82 13.94
N ALA A 362 -4.22 24.40 13.72
CA ALA A 362 -3.19 24.51 14.74
C ALA A 362 -3.46 25.60 15.79
N GLY A 363 -4.24 26.63 15.43
CA GLY A 363 -4.58 27.74 16.30
C GLY A 363 -5.34 28.85 15.56
N TYR A 364 -5.69 29.91 16.29
CA TYR A 364 -6.34 31.10 15.75
C TYR A 364 -5.48 32.33 16.02
N VAL A 365 -5.61 33.35 15.17
CA VAL A 365 -5.00 34.68 15.39
C VAL A 365 -6.13 35.66 15.61
N ILE A 366 -6.08 36.43 16.70
CA ILE A 366 -7.04 37.49 16.98
C ILE A 366 -6.34 38.83 16.91
N GLU A 367 -6.87 39.71 16.07
CA GLU A 367 -6.46 41.11 15.95
C GLU A 367 -7.63 42.01 16.36
N TRP A 368 -7.36 43.02 17.19
CA TRP A 368 -8.40 43.95 17.62
C TRP A 368 -7.90 45.40 17.68
N PHE A 369 -8.86 46.31 17.68
CA PHE A 369 -8.65 47.75 17.69
C PHE A 369 -9.45 48.37 18.83
N VAL A 370 -8.87 49.34 19.51
CA VAL A 370 -9.57 50.20 20.48
C VAL A 370 -9.38 51.63 20.03
N ASP A 371 -10.46 52.38 19.85
CA ASP A 371 -10.43 53.77 19.36
C ASP A 371 -9.57 53.95 18.10
N ARG A 372 -9.72 53.02 17.14
CA ARG A 372 -8.96 52.93 15.87
C ARG A 372 -7.47 52.67 16.02
N MET A 373 -6.97 52.45 17.23
CA MET A 373 -5.61 52.02 17.49
C MET A 373 -5.53 50.50 17.54
N ARG A 374 -4.76 49.90 16.61
CA ARG A 374 -4.47 48.47 16.60
C ARG A 374 -3.80 48.10 17.92
N LYS A 375 -4.30 47.07 18.59
CA LYS A 375 -3.66 46.47 19.76
C LYS A 375 -2.79 45.29 19.32
N ALA A 376 -2.11 44.64 20.27
CA ALA A 376 -1.28 43.48 19.96
C ALA A 376 -2.12 42.36 19.33
N SER A 377 -1.51 41.47 18.54
CA SER A 377 -2.16 40.23 18.11
C SER A 377 -1.98 39.17 19.20
N ILE A 378 -2.97 38.31 19.38
CA ILE A 378 -2.88 37.15 20.28
C ILE A 378 -3.07 35.85 19.50
N HIS A 379 -2.40 34.81 19.98
CA HIS A 379 -2.39 33.47 19.39
C HIS A 379 -2.96 32.46 20.40
N PRO A 380 -4.28 32.48 20.68
CA PRO A 380 -4.88 31.43 21.51
C PRO A 380 -4.64 30.06 20.85
N SER A 381 -4.39 29.05 21.69
CA SER A 381 -4.50 27.65 21.27
C SER A 381 -5.93 27.36 20.78
N SER A 382 -6.22 26.15 20.31
CA SER A 382 -7.49 25.71 19.70
C SER A 382 -8.78 25.95 20.52
N ASN A 383 -8.72 26.63 21.66
CA ASN A 383 -9.86 27.12 22.41
C ASN A 383 -10.66 28.14 21.60
N HIS A 384 -11.93 27.83 21.39
CA HIS A 384 -12.93 28.61 20.65
C HIS A 384 -13.45 29.85 21.40
N SER A 385 -12.64 30.40 22.31
CA SER A 385 -13.02 31.55 23.13
C SER A 385 -11.81 32.33 23.65
N HIS A 386 -11.95 33.65 23.76
CA HIS A 386 -10.97 34.53 24.40
C HIS A 386 -11.65 35.65 25.18
N THR A 387 -11.17 35.94 26.39
CA THR A 387 -11.70 37.04 27.21
C THR A 387 -10.75 38.22 27.18
N PHE A 388 -11.23 39.34 26.65
CA PHE A 388 -10.56 40.63 26.74
C PHE A 388 -10.87 41.27 28.08
N THR A 389 -9.86 41.74 28.80
CA THR A 389 -9.98 42.48 30.05
C THR A 389 -9.24 43.81 29.95
N GLY A 390 -9.85 44.92 30.35
CA GLY A 390 -9.25 46.25 30.19
C GLY A 390 -9.88 47.33 31.06
#